data_AF-A0A368XSF2-F1
#
_entry.id   AF-A0A368XSF2-F1
#
_cell.length_a   1.000
_cell.length_b   1.000
_cell.length_c   1.000
_cell.angle_alpha   90.00
_cell.angle_beta   90.00
_cell.angle_gamma   90.00
#
_symmetry.space_group_name_H-M   'P 1'
#
loop_
_entity.id
_entity.type
_entity.pdbx_description
1 polymer ?
#
loop_
_entity_poly.entity_id
_entity_poly.type
_entity_poly.pdbx_seq_one_letter_code
_entity_poly.pdbx_strand_id
1 'polypeptide(L)'
;MIRKSLAALSLAIVAPLASAQSVSMCVFDVIGANGDVYNMVKDYALEMKAHGVDFQLKPYTDEGVAIGDFNAGQCDAVAATDIRIRPFNRFTGSISAVGALPSYDDLKTLLATLAQPKAASLMKDGDYEVLGIVPAGAGYLFVNDRSIDTAGELAGKRIATLDYQKDAIHMVNYVKATVVPSDITNFAGKFNNGSVDTAYAPAFAYQALELYKGIGDKGGIVDYPLAQLTIQIIARDGVIEDDTAQKAREVAWGMYPQAMNLIKSQENGIPDEQWIRIPEKDIVGYQEMFRQNRLEMRDGVDGAPNVYHPKMLSLLSKIRCASNPGASECTAENRE
;
A
#
# COMPACT_ATOMS: atom_id res chain seq x y z
N MET A 1 17.44 -27.29 77.49
CA MET A 1 18.03 -27.27 76.14
C MET A 1 16.89 -27.16 75.13
N ILE A 2 16.60 -25.97 74.61
CA ILE A 2 15.53 -25.74 73.63
C ILE A 2 16.21 -25.38 72.30
N ARG A 3 16.23 -26.32 71.35
CA ARG A 3 16.73 -26.08 69.99
C ARG A 3 15.59 -25.46 69.17
N LYS A 4 15.72 -24.19 68.85
CA LYS A 4 14.88 -23.49 67.86
C LYS A 4 15.38 -23.86 66.46
N SER A 5 14.58 -24.57 65.69
CA SER A 5 14.81 -24.77 64.25
C SER A 5 14.19 -23.60 63.50
N LEU A 6 15.02 -22.74 62.90
CA LEU A 6 14.57 -21.76 61.91
C LEU A 6 14.32 -22.50 60.59
N ALA A 7 13.06 -22.57 60.16
CA ALA A 7 12.72 -22.93 58.79
C ALA A 7 12.84 -21.68 57.91
N ALA A 8 13.82 -21.67 57.01
CA ALA A 8 13.94 -20.65 55.97
C ALA A 8 12.91 -20.94 54.87
N LEU A 9 11.90 -20.07 54.76
CA LEU A 9 10.89 -20.14 53.71
C LEU A 9 11.45 -19.46 52.44
N SER A 10 11.94 -20.26 51.51
CA SER A 10 12.40 -19.80 50.20
C SER A 10 11.18 -19.37 49.36
N LEU A 11 10.91 -18.06 49.23
CA LEU A 11 10.00 -17.57 48.20
C LEU A 11 10.66 -17.78 46.83
N ALA A 12 10.25 -18.83 46.12
CA ALA A 12 10.50 -18.94 44.69
C ALA A 12 9.63 -17.90 43.98
N ILE A 13 10.24 -16.82 43.51
CA ILE A 13 9.61 -15.89 42.57
C ILE A 13 9.42 -16.67 41.27
N VAL A 14 8.22 -17.21 41.07
CA VAL A 14 7.81 -17.74 39.77
C VAL A 14 7.56 -16.52 38.90
N ALA A 15 8.59 -16.08 38.17
CA ALA A 15 8.38 -15.14 37.08
C ALA A 15 7.43 -15.83 36.08
N PRO A 16 6.30 -15.21 35.71
CA PRO A 16 5.48 -15.77 34.65
C PRO A 16 6.35 -15.81 33.39
N LEU A 17 6.55 -17.02 32.84
CA LEU A 17 6.97 -17.16 31.46
C LEU A 17 5.84 -16.51 30.65
N ALA A 18 6.03 -15.27 30.23
CA ALA A 18 5.14 -14.61 29.29
C ALA A 18 5.18 -15.45 28.02
N SER A 19 4.17 -16.31 27.82
CA SER A 19 3.97 -16.99 26.56
C SER A 19 3.67 -15.92 25.52
N ALA A 20 4.38 -15.95 24.39
CA ALA A 20 4.04 -15.07 23.28
C ALA A 20 2.56 -15.28 22.90
N GLN A 21 1.84 -14.18 22.69
CA GLN A 21 0.47 -14.21 22.24
C GLN A 21 0.43 -14.73 20.81
N SER A 22 -0.34 -15.79 20.57
CA SER A 22 -0.55 -16.30 19.21
C SER A 22 -1.59 -15.46 18.49
N VAL A 23 -1.26 -14.95 17.31
CA VAL A 23 -2.15 -14.11 16.48
C VAL A 23 -2.20 -14.69 15.07
N SER A 24 -3.37 -15.10 14.60
CA SER A 24 -3.49 -15.64 13.24
C SER A 24 -3.50 -14.51 12.20
N MET A 25 -2.69 -14.62 11.14
CA MET A 25 -2.56 -13.58 10.13
C MET A 25 -2.73 -14.12 8.71
N CYS A 26 -3.74 -13.64 8.02
CA CYS A 26 -3.94 -13.85 6.59
C CYS A 26 -2.95 -12.96 5.84
N VAL A 27 -2.19 -13.51 4.89
CA VAL A 27 -1.18 -12.75 4.16
C VAL A 27 -1.41 -12.89 2.68
N PHE A 28 -1.77 -11.79 2.04
CA PHE A 28 -1.89 -11.73 0.59
C PHE A 28 -0.53 -11.52 -0.07
N ASP A 29 -0.22 -12.36 -1.04
CA ASP A 29 0.86 -12.19 -1.99
C ASP A 29 0.43 -12.84 -3.31
N VAL A 30 0.60 -12.15 -4.44
CA VAL A 30 0.21 -12.65 -5.77
C VAL A 30 0.85 -14.00 -6.11
N ILE A 31 2.04 -14.29 -5.55
CA ILE A 31 2.80 -15.55 -5.73
C ILE A 31 2.61 -16.48 -4.51
N GLY A 32 1.80 -16.09 -3.54
CA GLY A 32 1.48 -16.87 -2.34
C GLY A 32 2.69 -17.04 -1.43
N ALA A 33 2.88 -18.25 -0.90
CA ALA A 33 3.88 -18.52 0.14
C ALA A 33 5.36 -18.31 -0.29
N ASN A 34 5.60 -18.16 -1.59
CA ASN A 34 6.92 -17.98 -2.18
C ASN A 34 7.17 -16.55 -2.66
N GLY A 35 6.18 -15.66 -2.57
CA GLY A 35 6.33 -14.29 -3.02
C GLY A 35 7.08 -13.39 -2.04
N ASP A 36 7.54 -12.26 -2.55
CA ASP A 36 8.40 -11.35 -1.80
C ASP A 36 7.65 -10.66 -0.65
N VAL A 37 6.38 -10.33 -0.82
CA VAL A 37 5.54 -9.74 0.24
C VAL A 37 5.36 -10.74 1.37
N TYR A 38 5.06 -12.01 1.04
CA TYR A 38 4.92 -13.05 2.06
C TYR A 38 6.23 -13.28 2.83
N ASN A 39 7.37 -13.25 2.13
CA ASN A 39 8.67 -13.37 2.77
C ASN A 39 9.01 -12.18 3.68
N MET A 40 8.69 -10.95 3.26
CA MET A 40 8.81 -9.79 4.14
C MET A 40 7.89 -9.91 5.37
N VAL A 41 6.66 -10.38 5.20
CA VAL A 41 5.75 -10.59 6.34
C VAL A 41 6.24 -11.70 7.28
N LYS A 42 6.95 -12.72 6.78
CA LYS A 42 7.66 -13.69 7.63
C LYS A 42 8.74 -13.03 8.46
N ASP A 43 9.55 -12.17 7.87
CA ASP A 43 10.62 -11.45 8.60
C ASP A 43 10.01 -10.53 9.66
N TYR A 44 8.96 -9.79 9.32
CA TYR A 44 8.17 -9.00 10.28
C TYR A 44 7.63 -9.86 11.43
N ALA A 45 7.04 -11.02 11.12
CA ALA A 45 6.50 -11.95 12.12
C ALA A 45 7.60 -12.51 13.02
N LEU A 46 8.79 -12.77 12.49
CA LEU A 46 9.95 -13.23 13.24
C LEU A 46 10.44 -12.18 14.24
N GLU A 47 10.57 -10.93 13.81
CA GLU A 47 10.97 -9.81 14.68
C GLU A 47 9.93 -9.58 15.80
N MET A 48 8.65 -9.70 15.48
CA MET A 48 7.57 -9.52 16.46
C MET A 48 7.55 -10.58 17.56
N LYS A 49 8.22 -11.73 17.39
CA LYS A 49 8.41 -12.71 18.48
C LYS A 49 9.20 -12.12 19.64
N ALA A 50 10.18 -11.26 19.37
CA ALA A 50 10.94 -10.56 20.41
C ALA A 50 10.07 -9.56 21.20
N HIS A 51 8.92 -9.17 20.64
CA HIS A 51 7.91 -8.31 21.25
C HIS A 51 6.73 -9.11 21.83
N GLY A 52 6.86 -10.43 21.97
CA GLY A 52 5.85 -11.28 22.60
C GLY A 52 4.64 -11.59 21.74
N VAL A 53 4.72 -11.41 20.41
CA VAL A 53 3.65 -11.77 19.46
C VAL A 53 4.15 -12.86 18.51
N ASP A 54 3.44 -13.98 18.45
CA ASP A 54 3.73 -15.11 17.56
C ASP A 54 2.67 -15.19 16.44
N PHE A 55 2.95 -14.51 15.33
CA PHE A 55 2.05 -14.50 14.17
C PHE A 55 2.02 -15.86 13.46
N GLN A 56 0.83 -16.45 13.33
CA GLN A 56 0.58 -17.67 12.57
C GLN A 56 0.15 -17.31 11.14
N LEU A 57 1.08 -17.37 10.20
CA LEU A 57 0.88 -16.90 8.83
C LEU A 57 0.09 -17.90 7.98
N LYS A 58 -0.92 -17.40 7.27
CA LYS A 58 -1.70 -18.13 6.26
C LYS A 58 -1.55 -17.44 4.91
N PRO A 59 -0.90 -18.07 3.91
CA PRO A 59 -0.68 -17.45 2.60
C PRO A 59 -1.95 -17.49 1.73
N TYR A 60 -2.20 -16.41 1.00
CA TYR A 60 -3.28 -16.31 0.01
C TYR A 60 -2.76 -15.66 -1.28
N THR A 61 -3.16 -16.21 -2.42
CA THR A 61 -2.92 -15.63 -3.76
C THR A 61 -4.06 -14.75 -4.24
N ASP A 62 -5.22 -14.84 -3.57
CA ASP A 62 -6.39 -14.01 -3.83
C ASP A 62 -6.61 -13.10 -2.63
N GLU A 63 -6.47 -11.80 -2.86
CA GLU A 63 -6.60 -10.79 -1.81
C GLU A 63 -8.03 -10.72 -1.26
N GLY A 64 -9.04 -10.91 -2.12
CA GLY A 64 -10.44 -10.93 -1.72
C GLY A 64 -10.74 -12.07 -0.76
N VAL A 65 -10.13 -13.25 -0.97
CA VAL A 65 -10.26 -14.39 -0.05
C VAL A 65 -9.56 -14.10 1.29
N ALA A 66 -8.36 -13.50 1.28
CA ALA A 66 -7.66 -13.12 2.51
C ALA A 66 -8.48 -12.11 3.35
N ILE A 67 -9.08 -11.12 2.69
CA ILE A 67 -9.99 -10.15 3.32
C ILE A 67 -11.27 -10.84 3.82
N GLY A 68 -11.81 -11.79 3.05
CA GLY A 68 -13.00 -12.57 3.44
C GLY A 68 -12.78 -13.37 4.73
N ASP A 69 -11.66 -14.08 4.82
CA ASP A 69 -11.31 -14.89 6.00
C ASP A 69 -11.00 -14.01 7.22
N PHE A 70 -10.35 -12.86 7.02
CA PHE A 70 -10.19 -11.86 8.07
C PHE A 70 -11.54 -11.36 8.59
N ASN A 71 -12.45 -10.95 7.70
CA ASN A 71 -13.80 -10.50 8.08
C ASN A 71 -14.61 -11.57 8.81
N ALA A 72 -14.47 -12.84 8.39
CA ALA A 72 -15.11 -13.99 9.02
C ALA A 72 -14.48 -14.41 10.38
N GLY A 73 -13.39 -13.76 10.80
CA GLY A 73 -12.70 -14.06 12.06
C GLY A 73 -11.85 -15.34 12.01
N GLN A 74 -11.52 -15.83 10.80
CA GLN A 74 -10.57 -16.94 10.63
C GLN A 74 -9.11 -16.48 10.76
N CYS A 75 -8.89 -15.16 10.65
CA CYS A 75 -7.64 -14.48 10.92
C CYS A 75 -7.91 -13.29 11.86
N ASP A 76 -7.03 -13.10 12.84
CA ASP A 76 -7.06 -11.97 13.77
C ASP A 76 -6.43 -10.71 13.16
N ALA A 77 -5.53 -10.91 12.19
CA ALA A 77 -4.87 -9.87 11.40
C ALA A 77 -4.85 -10.23 9.91
N VAL A 78 -4.65 -9.22 9.06
CA VAL A 78 -4.42 -9.39 7.63
C VAL A 78 -3.32 -8.45 7.12
N ALA A 79 -2.46 -8.97 6.26
CA ALA A 79 -1.51 -8.19 5.48
C ALA A 79 -1.99 -8.14 4.02
N ALA A 80 -2.35 -6.94 3.55
CA ALA A 80 -2.94 -6.72 2.22
C ALA A 80 -2.57 -5.32 1.70
N THR A 81 -2.93 -5.02 0.45
CA THR A 81 -2.72 -3.70 -0.15
C THR A 81 -3.55 -2.64 0.55
N ASP A 82 -3.04 -1.41 0.57
CA ASP A 82 -3.77 -0.25 1.09
C ASP A 82 -5.12 -0.01 0.40
N ILE A 83 -5.27 -0.43 -0.86
CA ILE A 83 -6.53 -0.39 -1.62
C ILE A 83 -7.60 -1.24 -0.93
N ARG A 84 -7.27 -2.48 -0.53
CA ARG A 84 -8.22 -3.38 0.17
C ARG A 84 -8.36 -3.07 1.65
N ILE A 85 -7.38 -2.41 2.26
CA ILE A 85 -7.40 -2.08 3.69
C ILE A 85 -8.15 -0.77 3.98
N ARG A 86 -8.31 0.11 2.98
CA ARG A 86 -9.01 1.39 3.13
C ARG A 86 -10.37 1.34 3.86
N PRO A 87 -11.22 0.30 3.70
CA PRO A 87 -12.47 0.19 4.46
C PRO A 87 -12.29 0.02 5.98
N PHE A 88 -11.12 -0.46 6.43
CA PHE A 88 -10.82 -0.70 7.83
C PHE A 88 -10.07 0.47 8.48
N ASN A 89 -9.21 1.15 7.72
CA ASN A 89 -8.61 2.42 8.15
C ASN A 89 -8.53 3.36 6.94
N ARG A 90 -9.41 4.36 6.92
CA ARG A 90 -9.49 5.27 5.77
C ARG A 90 -8.27 6.18 5.68
N PHE A 91 -7.68 6.55 6.82
CA PHE A 91 -6.52 7.44 6.88
C PHE A 91 -5.31 6.81 6.19
N THR A 92 -4.89 5.61 6.60
CA THR A 92 -3.75 4.90 6.00
C THR A 92 -4.09 4.33 4.63
N GLY A 93 -5.35 3.95 4.36
CA GLY A 93 -5.80 3.54 3.03
C GLY A 93 -5.83 4.68 2.00
N SER A 94 -5.54 5.93 2.40
CA SER A 94 -5.40 7.09 1.52
C SER A 94 -3.95 7.42 1.15
N ILE A 95 -2.97 6.61 1.58
CA ILE A 95 -1.54 6.81 1.24
C ILE A 95 -1.32 6.75 -0.29
N SER A 96 -1.93 5.76 -0.95
CA SER A 96 -1.86 5.55 -2.40
C SER A 96 -2.80 6.45 -3.20
N ALA A 97 -3.21 7.60 -2.66
CA ALA A 97 -4.04 8.54 -3.40
C ALA A 97 -3.36 8.92 -4.73
N VAL A 98 -4.13 8.88 -5.83
CA VAL A 98 -3.57 8.97 -7.19
C VAL A 98 -2.84 10.31 -7.38
N GLY A 99 -1.57 10.24 -7.79
CA GLY A 99 -0.67 11.36 -8.01
C GLY A 99 -0.24 12.10 -6.74
N ALA A 100 -0.45 11.53 -5.54
CA ALA A 100 -0.22 12.25 -4.29
C ALA A 100 1.24 12.22 -3.79
N LEU A 101 2.06 11.29 -4.25
CA LEU A 101 3.48 11.20 -3.88
C LEU A 101 4.31 10.96 -5.14
N PRO A 102 5.00 11.98 -5.65
CA PRO A 102 5.75 11.86 -6.90
C PRO A 102 7.06 11.08 -6.73
N SER A 103 7.57 10.91 -5.50
CA SER A 103 8.87 10.28 -5.26
C SER A 103 8.87 9.34 -4.06
N TYR A 104 9.85 8.43 -4.03
CA TYR A 104 10.12 7.58 -2.88
C TYR A 104 10.68 8.35 -1.68
N ASP A 105 11.29 9.52 -1.87
CA ASP A 105 11.75 10.35 -0.74
C ASP A 105 10.57 11.00 0.00
N ASP A 106 9.53 11.39 -0.73
CA ASP A 106 8.26 11.85 -0.14
C ASP A 106 7.57 10.69 0.60
N LEU A 107 7.54 9.49 0.02
CA LEU A 107 7.01 8.29 0.67
C LEU A 107 7.79 7.95 1.95
N LYS A 108 9.12 8.00 1.91
CA LYS A 108 9.97 7.79 3.08
C LYS A 108 9.61 8.77 4.21
N THR A 109 9.46 10.04 3.87
CA THR A 109 9.10 11.10 4.83
C THR A 109 7.73 10.83 5.46
N LEU A 110 6.75 10.41 4.66
CA LEU A 110 5.43 10.03 5.15
C LEU A 110 5.51 8.84 6.11
N LEU A 111 6.10 7.72 5.68
CA LEU A 111 6.15 6.50 6.48
C LEU A 111 6.93 6.69 7.79
N ALA A 112 8.03 7.43 7.74
CA ALA A 112 8.78 7.83 8.96
C ALA A 112 7.92 8.66 9.92
N THR A 113 7.02 9.48 9.40
CA THR A 113 6.09 10.29 10.21
C THR A 113 5.00 9.41 10.83
N LEU A 114 4.43 8.48 10.05
CA LEU A 114 3.36 7.59 10.50
C LEU A 114 3.83 6.54 11.52
N ALA A 115 5.11 6.17 11.50
CA ALA A 115 5.68 5.23 12.47
C ALA A 115 5.83 5.83 13.88
N GLN A 116 5.72 7.15 14.04
CA GLN A 116 5.93 7.80 15.34
C GLN A 116 4.74 7.58 16.30
N PRO A 117 4.96 7.49 17.61
CA PRO A 117 3.88 7.36 18.60
C PRO A 117 2.80 8.45 18.50
N LYS A 118 3.17 9.65 18.04
CA LYS A 118 2.24 10.76 17.84
C LYS A 118 1.17 10.47 16.78
N ALA A 119 1.42 9.54 15.86
CA ALA A 119 0.48 9.10 14.85
C ALA A 119 -0.39 7.90 15.29
N ALA A 120 -0.16 7.32 16.47
CA ALA A 120 -0.82 6.09 16.91
C ALA A 120 -2.36 6.19 16.87
N SER A 121 -2.93 7.33 17.27
CA SER A 121 -4.39 7.54 17.22
C SER A 121 -4.98 7.57 15.81
N LEU A 122 -4.16 7.78 14.76
CA LEU A 122 -4.58 7.72 13.36
C LEU A 122 -4.51 6.29 12.80
N MET A 123 -3.88 5.37 13.54
CA MET A 123 -3.76 3.95 13.16
C MET A 123 -4.99 3.16 13.58
N LYS A 124 -5.83 3.70 14.47
CA LYS A 124 -7.10 3.12 14.88
C LYS A 124 -8.28 3.75 14.15
N ASP A 125 -9.17 2.93 13.62
CA ASP A 125 -10.42 3.36 12.97
C ASP A 125 -11.49 2.27 13.17
N GLY A 126 -12.57 2.62 13.88
CA GLY A 126 -13.57 1.64 14.33
C GLY A 126 -12.95 0.51 15.15
N ASP A 127 -13.22 -0.73 14.76
CA ASP A 127 -12.76 -1.95 15.43
C ASP A 127 -11.41 -2.45 14.90
N TYR A 128 -10.60 -1.59 14.28
CA TYR A 128 -9.39 -1.98 13.58
C TYR A 128 -8.18 -1.11 13.93
N GLU A 129 -7.00 -1.73 13.96
CA GLU A 129 -5.73 -1.06 14.19
C GLU A 129 -4.66 -1.48 13.17
N VAL A 130 -4.00 -0.48 12.57
CA VAL A 130 -2.86 -0.67 11.68
C VAL A 130 -1.59 -0.94 12.49
N LEU A 131 -1.02 -2.11 12.28
CA LEU A 131 0.18 -2.61 12.95
C LEU A 131 1.45 -2.32 12.17
N GLY A 132 1.36 -2.08 10.86
CA GLY A 132 2.54 -1.82 10.05
C GLY A 132 2.19 -1.34 8.66
N ILE A 133 3.07 -0.54 8.07
CA ILE A 133 2.94 -0.02 6.71
C ILE A 133 4.30 -0.15 6.04
N VAL A 134 4.34 -0.85 4.91
CA VAL A 134 5.55 -1.14 4.16
C VAL A 134 5.34 -0.77 2.69
N PRO A 135 6.29 -0.12 2.02
CA PRO A 135 6.13 0.24 0.62
C PRO A 135 6.09 -1.02 -0.26
N ALA A 136 5.23 -0.98 -1.29
CA ALA A 136 5.06 -2.04 -2.29
C ALA A 136 5.51 -1.59 -3.70
N GLY A 137 6.04 -0.37 -3.81
CA GLY A 137 6.50 0.25 -5.04
C GLY A 137 5.48 1.21 -5.67
N ALA A 138 5.97 1.97 -6.63
CA ALA A 138 5.16 2.86 -7.44
C ALA A 138 4.28 2.04 -8.41
N GLY A 139 3.01 2.42 -8.53
CA GLY A 139 2.15 1.94 -9.60
C GLY A 139 2.45 2.70 -10.89
N TYR A 140 2.81 1.95 -11.94
CA TYR A 140 3.08 2.48 -13.27
C TYR A 140 1.98 2.09 -14.25
N LEU A 141 1.81 2.88 -15.31
CA LEU A 141 0.93 2.54 -16.43
C LEU A 141 1.68 1.69 -17.46
N PHE A 142 1.19 0.48 -17.69
CA PHE A 142 1.60 -0.41 -18.76
C PHE A 142 0.69 -0.17 -19.96
N VAL A 143 1.29 0.10 -21.11
CA VAL A 143 0.57 0.42 -22.35
C VAL A 143 0.98 -0.54 -23.46
N ASN A 144 0.05 -0.95 -24.30
CA ASN A 144 0.33 -1.79 -25.47
C ASN A 144 0.81 -0.97 -26.69
N ASP A 145 0.79 0.36 -26.60
CA ASP A 145 1.20 1.31 -27.63
C ASP A 145 1.89 2.50 -26.98
N ARG A 146 3.16 2.75 -27.34
CA ARG A 146 3.99 3.83 -26.82
C ARG A 146 3.48 5.23 -27.14
N SER A 147 2.57 5.38 -28.10
CA SER A 147 1.88 6.66 -28.35
C SER A 147 0.93 7.06 -27.22
N ILE A 148 0.61 6.14 -26.30
CA ILE A 148 -0.14 6.44 -25.07
C ILE A 148 0.86 6.96 -24.02
N ASP A 149 1.41 8.14 -24.26
CA ASP A 149 2.44 8.78 -23.43
C ASP A 149 1.93 10.00 -22.66
N THR A 150 0.66 10.38 -22.86
CA THR A 150 0.02 11.46 -22.09
C THR A 150 -1.37 11.13 -21.57
N ALA A 151 -1.83 11.87 -20.56
CA ALA A 151 -3.18 11.71 -20.01
C ALA A 151 -4.28 11.96 -21.07
N GLY A 152 -4.03 12.85 -22.04
CA GLY A 152 -4.96 13.12 -23.14
C GLY A 152 -5.15 11.91 -24.07
N GLU A 153 -4.08 11.14 -24.29
CA GLU A 153 -4.09 9.96 -25.16
C GLU A 153 -4.78 8.74 -24.52
N LEU A 154 -5.16 8.83 -23.24
CA LEU A 154 -5.97 7.82 -22.56
C LEU A 154 -7.45 7.89 -22.95
N ALA A 155 -7.91 9.02 -23.51
CA ALA A 155 -9.30 9.17 -23.90
C ALA A 155 -9.73 8.05 -24.88
N GLY A 156 -10.82 7.36 -24.54
CA GLY A 156 -11.33 6.22 -25.31
C GLY A 156 -10.53 4.91 -25.20
N LYS A 157 -9.38 4.88 -24.50
CA LYS A 157 -8.61 3.65 -24.26
C LYS A 157 -9.29 2.78 -23.21
N ARG A 158 -9.18 1.47 -23.35
CA ARG A 158 -9.69 0.48 -22.39
C ARG A 158 -8.64 0.24 -21.33
N ILE A 159 -8.97 0.49 -20.07
CA ILE A 159 -8.06 0.32 -18.94
C ILE A 159 -8.56 -0.86 -18.10
N ALA A 160 -7.72 -1.85 -17.84
CA ALA A 160 -8.02 -2.85 -16.83
C ALA A 160 -8.02 -2.18 -15.46
N THR A 161 -9.20 -2.07 -14.85
CA THR A 161 -9.38 -1.37 -13.57
C THR A 161 -9.99 -2.33 -12.55
N LEU A 162 -9.40 -2.36 -11.35
CA LEU A 162 -9.89 -3.19 -10.26
C LEU A 162 -11.31 -2.72 -9.87
N ASP A 163 -12.29 -3.62 -9.90
CA ASP A 163 -13.71 -3.28 -9.75
C ASP A 163 -14.07 -2.71 -8.37
N TYR A 164 -13.25 -3.00 -7.36
CA TYR A 164 -13.34 -2.46 -6.00
C TYR A 164 -12.56 -1.16 -5.79
N GLN A 165 -11.69 -0.75 -6.73
CA GLN A 165 -10.84 0.43 -6.59
C GLN A 165 -11.54 1.70 -7.09
N LYS A 166 -12.42 2.23 -6.23
CA LYS A 166 -13.28 3.39 -6.53
C LYS A 166 -12.53 4.62 -7.05
N ASP A 167 -11.35 4.89 -6.54
CA ASP A 167 -10.51 6.02 -6.97
C ASP A 167 -9.87 5.82 -8.35
N ALA A 168 -9.46 4.61 -8.70
CA ALA A 168 -9.02 4.32 -10.05
C ALA A 168 -10.18 4.36 -11.06
N ILE A 169 -11.36 3.85 -10.68
CA ILE A 169 -12.57 3.93 -11.50
C ILE A 169 -12.92 5.39 -11.81
N HIS A 170 -12.89 6.25 -10.79
CA HIS A 170 -13.12 7.69 -10.98
C HIS A 170 -12.07 8.32 -11.89
N MET A 171 -10.79 8.05 -11.65
CA MET A 171 -9.69 8.57 -12.49
C MET A 171 -9.84 8.16 -13.97
N VAL A 172 -10.17 6.90 -14.25
CA VAL A 172 -10.36 6.39 -15.61
C VAL A 172 -11.50 7.15 -16.31
N ASN A 173 -12.61 7.39 -15.60
CA ASN A 173 -13.72 8.20 -16.12
C ASN A 173 -13.34 9.68 -16.29
N TYR A 174 -12.57 10.23 -15.34
CA TYR A 174 -12.10 11.61 -15.34
C TYR A 174 -11.25 11.91 -16.60
N VAL A 175 -10.37 10.97 -16.99
CA VAL A 175 -9.57 11.07 -18.23
C VAL A 175 -10.32 10.58 -19.48
N LYS A 176 -11.63 10.32 -19.37
CA LYS A 176 -12.51 9.87 -20.47
C LYS A 176 -12.06 8.56 -21.13
N ALA A 177 -11.38 7.71 -20.37
CA ALA A 177 -11.07 6.35 -20.75
C ALA A 177 -12.24 5.40 -20.44
N THR A 178 -12.13 4.15 -20.87
CA THR A 178 -13.13 3.11 -20.64
C THR A 178 -12.66 2.16 -19.56
N VAL A 179 -13.43 2.08 -18.47
CA VAL A 179 -13.23 1.08 -17.42
C VAL A 179 -13.53 -0.31 -17.98
N VAL A 180 -12.54 -1.21 -17.91
CA VAL A 180 -12.75 -2.65 -18.09
C VAL A 180 -12.63 -3.32 -16.72
N PRO A 181 -13.76 -3.63 -16.05
CA PRO A 181 -13.76 -4.20 -14.71
C PRO A 181 -12.91 -5.44 -14.63
N SER A 182 -12.00 -5.49 -13.67
CA SER A 182 -10.98 -6.52 -13.50
C SER A 182 -10.75 -6.82 -12.02
N ASP A 183 -10.05 -7.91 -11.77
CA ASP A 183 -9.58 -8.30 -10.44
C ASP A 183 -8.06 -8.54 -10.49
N ILE A 184 -7.42 -8.59 -9.32
CA ILE A 184 -5.98 -8.83 -9.17
C ILE A 184 -5.55 -10.15 -9.82
N THR A 185 -6.47 -11.12 -9.91
CA THR A 185 -6.25 -12.43 -10.52
C THR A 185 -6.34 -12.46 -12.05
N ASN A 186 -6.93 -11.44 -12.70
CA ASN A 186 -7.25 -11.49 -14.13
C ASN A 186 -6.83 -10.28 -14.97
N PHE A 187 -6.47 -9.15 -14.35
CA PHE A 187 -6.13 -7.92 -15.08
C PHE A 187 -4.94 -8.14 -16.05
N ALA A 188 -3.90 -8.87 -15.61
CA ALA A 188 -2.73 -9.17 -16.41
C ALA A 188 -3.08 -10.01 -17.65
N GLY A 189 -3.96 -11.01 -17.49
CA GLY A 189 -4.45 -11.81 -18.61
C GLY A 189 -5.17 -10.99 -19.67
N LYS A 190 -6.01 -10.03 -19.26
CA LYS A 190 -6.70 -9.10 -20.17
C LYS A 190 -5.76 -8.16 -20.90
N PHE A 191 -4.69 -7.71 -20.24
CA PHE A 191 -3.68 -6.89 -20.87
C PHE A 191 -2.84 -7.71 -21.87
N ASN A 192 -2.34 -8.86 -21.43
CA ASN A 192 -1.49 -9.75 -22.22
C ASN A 192 -2.18 -10.29 -23.48
N ASN A 193 -3.51 -10.41 -23.49
CA ASN A 193 -4.27 -10.86 -24.65
C ASN A 193 -4.89 -9.71 -25.49
N GLY A 194 -4.63 -8.44 -25.15
CA GLY A 194 -5.14 -7.27 -25.88
C GLY A 194 -6.62 -6.93 -25.66
N SER A 195 -7.27 -7.54 -24.65
CA SER A 195 -8.64 -7.18 -24.25
C SER A 195 -8.73 -5.76 -23.67
N VAL A 196 -7.61 -5.21 -23.21
CA VAL A 196 -7.46 -3.82 -22.80
C VAL A 196 -6.24 -3.21 -23.47
N ASP A 197 -6.20 -1.88 -23.51
CA ASP A 197 -5.08 -1.12 -24.08
C ASP A 197 -4.04 -0.79 -23.01
N THR A 198 -4.48 -0.65 -21.76
CA THR A 198 -3.60 -0.35 -20.64
C THR A 198 -3.96 -1.15 -19.39
N ALA A 199 -2.96 -1.34 -18.54
CA ALA A 199 -3.08 -1.84 -17.17
C ALA A 199 -2.18 -1.00 -16.26
N TYR A 200 -2.37 -1.06 -14.95
CA TYR A 200 -1.47 -0.42 -14.00
C TYR A 200 -1.07 -1.40 -12.91
N ALA A 201 0.22 -1.38 -12.55
CA ALA A 201 0.79 -2.27 -11.55
C ALA A 201 2.16 -1.76 -11.09
N PRO A 202 2.70 -2.25 -9.97
CA PRO A 202 4.11 -2.04 -9.65
C PRO A 202 5.05 -2.81 -10.57
N ALA A 203 6.32 -2.42 -10.55
CA ALA A 203 7.37 -2.99 -11.40
C ALA A 203 7.48 -4.52 -11.33
N PHE A 204 7.25 -5.14 -10.15
CA PHE A 204 7.31 -6.60 -9.99
C PHE A 204 6.40 -7.35 -10.99
N ALA A 205 5.25 -6.75 -11.34
CA ALA A 205 4.26 -7.36 -12.23
C ALA A 205 4.80 -7.55 -13.65
N TYR A 206 5.78 -6.75 -14.08
CA TYR A 206 6.41 -6.89 -15.40
C TYR A 206 6.86 -8.33 -15.63
N GLN A 207 7.64 -8.87 -14.70
CA GLN A 207 8.16 -10.24 -14.78
C GLN A 207 7.17 -11.25 -14.21
N ALA A 208 6.62 -11.01 -13.02
CA ALA A 208 5.82 -11.99 -12.29
C ALA A 208 4.48 -12.32 -12.96
N LEU A 209 3.88 -11.32 -13.62
CA LEU A 209 2.60 -11.44 -14.33
C LEU A 209 2.77 -11.37 -15.85
N GLU A 210 4.02 -11.43 -16.30
CA GLU A 210 4.40 -11.45 -17.71
C GLU A 210 3.79 -10.29 -18.51
N LEU A 211 3.65 -9.10 -17.90
CA LEU A 211 3.07 -7.93 -18.58
C LEU A 211 3.87 -7.50 -19.82
N TYR A 212 5.14 -7.93 -19.93
CA TYR A 212 5.93 -7.78 -21.15
C TYR A 212 5.25 -8.39 -22.39
N LYS A 213 4.37 -9.40 -22.24
CA LYS A 213 3.60 -9.99 -23.35
C LYS A 213 2.56 -9.02 -23.90
N GLY A 214 1.86 -8.28 -23.03
CA GLY A 214 0.89 -7.26 -23.43
C GLY A 214 1.54 -5.99 -23.97
N ILE A 215 2.74 -5.65 -23.47
CA ILE A 215 3.57 -4.59 -24.04
C ILE A 215 4.00 -4.93 -25.47
N GLY A 216 4.55 -6.14 -25.67
CA GLY A 216 5.09 -6.56 -26.97
C GLY A 216 6.15 -5.61 -27.52
N ASP A 217 6.22 -5.48 -28.84
CA ASP A 217 7.24 -4.64 -29.51
C ASP A 217 6.81 -3.17 -29.66
N LYS A 218 5.58 -2.83 -29.29
CA LYS A 218 4.95 -1.51 -29.56
C LYS A 218 4.63 -0.72 -28.32
N GLY A 219 4.52 -1.38 -27.17
CA GLY A 219 4.13 -0.80 -25.91
C GLY A 219 5.32 -0.38 -25.04
N GLY A 220 5.01 -0.16 -23.77
CA GLY A 220 6.01 0.17 -22.76
C GLY A 220 5.36 0.47 -21.42
N ILE A 221 6.16 1.07 -20.54
CA ILE A 221 5.78 1.46 -19.19
C ILE A 221 6.01 2.95 -19.08
N VAL A 222 4.96 3.70 -18.77
CA VAL A 222 5.05 5.14 -18.57
C VAL A 222 5.83 5.42 -17.29
N ASP A 223 6.95 6.12 -17.42
CA ASP A 223 7.87 6.50 -16.33
C ASP A 223 7.28 7.68 -15.54
N TYR A 224 6.17 7.40 -14.86
CA TYR A 224 5.48 8.33 -13.99
C TYR A 224 4.73 7.56 -12.89
N PRO A 225 5.09 7.74 -11.61
CA PRO A 225 4.37 7.12 -10.50
C PRO A 225 2.91 7.61 -10.41
N LEU A 226 1.96 6.74 -10.71
CA LEU A 226 0.53 7.04 -10.53
C LEU A 226 0.13 7.04 -9.06
N ALA A 227 0.76 6.20 -8.26
CA ALA A 227 0.56 6.10 -6.82
C ALA A 227 1.75 5.40 -6.18
N GLN A 228 1.98 5.64 -4.90
CA GLN A 228 2.90 4.85 -4.09
C GLN A 228 2.08 3.81 -3.33
N LEU A 229 2.16 2.55 -3.73
CA LEU A 229 1.39 1.47 -3.10
C LEU A 229 2.07 1.02 -1.82
N THR A 230 1.26 0.59 -0.85
CA THR A 230 1.74 -0.01 0.39
C THR A 230 1.05 -1.34 0.67
N ILE A 231 1.79 -2.25 1.30
CA ILE A 231 1.20 -3.35 2.06
C ILE A 231 1.05 -2.86 3.49
N GLN A 232 -0.15 -3.05 4.05
CA GLN A 232 -0.42 -2.71 5.43
C GLN A 232 -0.82 -3.97 6.19
N ILE A 233 -0.42 -4.01 7.46
CA ILE A 233 -0.79 -5.06 8.39
C ILE A 233 -1.85 -4.46 9.29
N ILE A 234 -3.03 -5.06 9.31
CA ILE A 234 -4.16 -4.60 10.11
C ILE A 234 -4.68 -5.73 10.99
N ALA A 235 -5.00 -5.42 12.23
CA ALA A 235 -5.64 -6.35 13.15
C ALA A 235 -6.96 -5.77 13.64
N ARG A 236 -7.79 -6.62 14.24
CA ARG A 236 -8.90 -6.13 15.06
C ARG A 236 -8.34 -5.42 16.28
N ASP A 237 -8.93 -4.27 16.64
CA ASP A 237 -8.52 -3.52 17.83
C ASP A 237 -8.65 -4.39 19.08
N GLY A 238 -7.70 -4.23 20.01
CA GLY A 238 -7.61 -5.04 21.23
C GLY A 238 -7.07 -6.46 21.04
N VAL A 239 -6.79 -6.93 19.82
CA VAL A 239 -6.02 -8.17 19.63
C VAL A 239 -4.58 -7.95 20.09
N ILE A 240 -3.98 -6.79 19.86
CA ILE A 240 -2.62 -6.48 20.30
C ILE A 240 -2.69 -5.25 21.20
N GLU A 241 -2.02 -5.30 22.35
CA GLU A 241 -1.91 -4.16 23.28
C GLU A 241 -1.30 -2.93 22.60
N ASP A 242 -1.76 -1.73 22.95
CA ASP A 242 -1.39 -0.46 22.28
C ASP A 242 0.13 -0.24 22.17
N ASP A 243 0.88 -0.51 23.24
CA ASP A 243 2.34 -0.37 23.26
C ASP A 243 3.02 -1.37 22.30
N THR A 244 2.49 -2.59 22.22
CA THR A 244 2.98 -3.64 21.31
C THR A 244 2.59 -3.33 19.86
N ALA A 245 1.40 -2.77 19.62
CA ALA A 245 0.98 -2.30 18.30
C ALA A 245 1.84 -1.12 17.82
N GLN A 246 2.26 -0.25 18.73
CA GLN A 246 3.24 0.79 18.42
C GLN A 246 4.61 0.21 18.07
N LYS A 247 5.08 -0.82 18.80
CA LYS A 247 6.32 -1.54 18.46
C LYS A 247 6.25 -2.23 17.10
N ALA A 248 5.12 -2.84 16.77
CA ALA A 248 4.85 -3.39 15.46
C ALA A 248 5.06 -2.36 14.34
N ARG A 249 4.56 -1.13 14.51
CA ARG A 249 4.74 -0.06 13.50
C ARG A 249 6.21 0.37 13.38
N GLU A 250 6.94 0.39 14.49
CA GLU A 250 8.38 0.67 14.50
C GLU A 250 9.18 -0.44 13.81
N VAL A 251 8.82 -1.71 14.01
CA VAL A 251 9.42 -2.87 13.32
C VAL A 251 9.16 -2.76 11.82
N ALA A 252 7.92 -2.53 11.40
CA ALA A 252 7.57 -2.37 9.99
C ALA A 252 8.34 -1.21 9.34
N TRP A 253 8.50 -0.08 10.05
CA TRP A 253 9.35 1.02 9.58
C TRP A 253 10.82 0.64 9.45
N GLY A 254 11.35 -0.15 10.39
CA GLY A 254 12.71 -0.69 10.33
C GLY A 254 12.99 -1.52 9.07
N MET A 255 11.94 -2.09 8.46
CA MET A 255 12.03 -2.87 7.22
C MET A 255 12.02 -2.03 5.94
N TYR A 256 11.83 -0.71 6.02
CA TYR A 256 11.82 0.18 4.87
C TYR A 256 13.04 -0.01 3.93
N PRO A 257 14.30 -0.14 4.42
CA PRO A 257 15.45 -0.37 3.55
C PRO A 257 15.35 -1.70 2.77
N GLN A 258 14.89 -2.78 3.40
CA GLN A 258 14.70 -4.07 2.75
C GLN A 258 13.64 -3.96 1.64
N ALA A 259 12.51 -3.33 1.94
CA ALA A 259 11.43 -3.09 1.00
C ALA A 259 11.92 -2.29 -0.22
N MET A 260 12.63 -1.19 0.02
CA MET A 260 13.13 -0.34 -1.07
C MET A 260 14.22 -1.00 -1.91
N ASN A 261 15.07 -1.85 -1.33
CA ASN A 261 16.05 -2.61 -2.10
C ASN A 261 15.37 -3.57 -3.08
N LEU A 262 14.31 -4.25 -2.62
CA LEU A 262 13.50 -5.13 -3.46
C LEU A 262 12.84 -4.34 -4.60
N ILE A 263 12.12 -3.26 -4.27
CA ILE A 263 11.41 -2.42 -5.24
C ILE A 263 12.37 -1.91 -6.32
N LYS A 264 13.52 -1.35 -5.91
CA LYS A 264 14.53 -0.85 -6.86
C LYS A 264 15.12 -1.97 -7.71
N SER A 265 15.30 -3.17 -7.14
CA SER A 265 15.77 -4.32 -7.92
C SER A 265 14.76 -4.74 -8.99
N GLN A 266 13.46 -4.66 -8.68
CA GLN A 266 12.38 -4.98 -9.63
C GLN A 266 12.30 -3.93 -10.74
N GLU A 267 12.40 -2.64 -10.41
CA GLU A 267 12.45 -1.53 -11.37
C GLU A 267 13.68 -1.64 -12.29
N ASN A 268 14.87 -1.87 -11.72
CA ASN A 268 16.11 -2.05 -12.49
C ASN A 268 16.12 -3.33 -13.34
N GLY A 269 15.23 -4.29 -13.04
CA GLY A 269 15.06 -5.50 -13.83
C GLY A 269 14.31 -5.29 -15.13
N ILE A 270 13.66 -4.13 -15.30
CA ILE A 270 12.94 -3.76 -16.52
C ILE A 270 13.93 -3.15 -17.51
N PRO A 271 14.00 -3.62 -18.78
CA PRO A 271 14.89 -3.04 -19.78
C PRO A 271 14.61 -1.56 -20.04
N ASP A 272 15.67 -0.75 -20.17
CA ASP A 272 15.58 0.71 -20.33
C ASP A 272 14.67 1.14 -21.49
N GLU A 273 14.66 0.39 -22.59
CA GLU A 273 13.83 0.66 -23.77
C GLU A 273 12.32 0.54 -23.53
N GLN A 274 11.92 -0.20 -22.49
CA GLN A 274 10.52 -0.36 -22.11
C GLN A 274 9.96 0.89 -21.45
N TRP A 275 10.81 1.72 -20.83
CA TRP A 275 10.37 2.95 -20.18
C TRP A 275 10.03 4.04 -21.22
N ILE A 276 8.87 4.67 -21.02
CA ILE A 276 8.37 5.79 -21.81
C ILE A 276 8.46 7.03 -20.93
N ARG A 277 9.41 7.91 -21.25
CA ARG A 277 9.60 9.17 -20.53
C ARG A 277 8.61 10.21 -21.00
N ILE A 278 7.89 10.81 -20.05
CA ILE A 278 6.94 11.90 -20.33
C ILE A 278 7.71 13.23 -20.41
N PRO A 279 7.35 14.15 -21.32
CA PRO A 279 7.89 15.52 -21.30
C PRO A 279 7.56 16.26 -20.00
N GLU A 280 8.55 16.95 -19.42
CA GLU A 280 8.41 17.70 -18.15
C GLU A 280 7.26 18.72 -18.16
N LYS A 281 7.00 19.35 -19.32
CA LYS A 281 5.89 20.31 -19.48
C LYS A 281 4.52 19.67 -19.21
N ASP A 282 4.36 18.38 -19.48
CA ASP A 282 3.08 17.67 -19.36
C ASP A 282 2.88 17.19 -17.90
N ILE A 283 3.98 16.96 -17.17
CA ILE A 283 3.98 16.59 -15.74
C ILE A 283 3.27 17.65 -14.87
N VAL A 284 3.50 18.94 -15.15
CA VAL A 284 2.85 20.03 -14.40
C VAL A 284 1.32 19.98 -14.57
N GLY A 285 0.85 19.72 -15.79
CA GLY A 285 -0.57 19.56 -16.07
C GLY A 285 -1.18 18.36 -15.31
N TYR A 286 -0.43 17.26 -15.19
CA TYR A 286 -0.89 16.09 -14.45
C TYR A 286 -0.99 16.33 -12.96
N GLN A 287 -0.04 17.06 -12.37
CA GLN A 287 -0.09 17.35 -10.93
C GLN A 287 -1.37 18.11 -10.56
N GLU A 288 -1.77 19.09 -11.36
CA GLU A 288 -3.02 19.81 -11.14
C GLU A 288 -4.25 18.94 -11.41
N MET A 289 -4.25 18.16 -12.50
CA MET A 289 -5.30 17.19 -12.80
C MET A 289 -5.53 16.21 -11.64
N PHE A 290 -4.46 15.61 -11.13
CA PHE A 290 -4.51 14.67 -10.02
C PHE A 290 -4.97 15.35 -8.73
N ARG A 291 -4.55 16.61 -8.49
CA ARG A 291 -5.02 17.37 -7.33
C ARG A 291 -6.52 17.60 -7.37
N GLN A 292 -7.07 18.05 -8.49
CA GLN A 292 -8.52 18.25 -8.64
C GLN A 292 -9.29 16.95 -8.41
N ASN A 293 -8.84 15.85 -9.03
CA ASN A 293 -9.41 14.53 -8.81
C ASN A 293 -9.36 14.12 -7.32
N ARG A 294 -8.25 14.37 -6.61
CA ARG A 294 -8.16 14.05 -5.18
C ARG A 294 -9.11 14.90 -4.33
N LEU A 295 -9.31 16.17 -4.68
CA LEU A 295 -10.30 17.03 -4.01
C LEU A 295 -11.73 16.53 -4.24
N GLU A 296 -12.09 16.17 -5.47
CA GLU A 296 -13.41 15.58 -5.78
C GLU A 296 -13.65 14.30 -4.95
N MET A 297 -12.65 13.41 -4.88
CA MET A 297 -12.72 12.16 -4.12
C MET A 297 -12.64 12.34 -2.59
N ARG A 298 -12.09 13.47 -2.11
CA ARG A 298 -12.10 13.85 -0.69
C ARG A 298 -13.48 14.32 -0.28
N ASP A 299 -14.10 15.15 -1.13
CA ASP A 299 -15.32 15.89 -0.81
C ASP A 299 -16.58 15.13 -1.26
N GLY A 300 -16.45 14.17 -2.18
CA GLY A 300 -17.56 13.38 -2.72
C GLY A 300 -18.44 14.20 -3.66
N VAL A 301 -17.83 15.01 -4.52
CA VAL A 301 -18.51 15.94 -5.46
C VAL A 301 -18.29 15.52 -6.90
N ASP A 302 -19.03 16.10 -7.85
CA ASP A 302 -18.86 15.87 -9.29
C ASP A 302 -18.94 14.39 -9.73
N GLY A 303 -19.72 13.60 -9.00
CA GLY A 303 -19.90 12.16 -9.25
C GLY A 303 -18.81 11.28 -8.62
N ALA A 304 -17.82 11.88 -7.95
CA ALA A 304 -16.76 11.16 -7.24
C ALA A 304 -17.28 10.56 -5.92
N PRO A 305 -16.91 9.31 -5.59
CA PRO A 305 -17.18 8.77 -4.26
C PRO A 305 -16.26 9.40 -3.20
N ASN A 306 -16.78 9.55 -1.99
CA ASN A 306 -16.02 10.05 -0.84
C ASN A 306 -15.05 8.95 -0.33
N VAL A 307 -13.80 8.97 -0.79
CA VAL A 307 -12.81 7.89 -0.57
C VAL A 307 -11.61 8.37 0.25
N TYR A 308 -11.03 9.53 -0.06
CA TYR A 308 -9.77 9.95 0.56
C TYR A 308 -9.96 10.68 1.88
N HIS A 309 -9.16 10.33 2.88
CA HIS A 309 -9.22 10.96 4.20
C HIS A 309 -8.61 12.38 4.16
N PRO A 310 -9.32 13.43 4.59
CA PRO A 310 -8.85 14.82 4.47
C PRO A 310 -7.53 15.08 5.22
N LYS A 311 -7.36 14.53 6.44
CA LYS A 311 -6.08 14.66 7.17
C LYS A 311 -4.90 14.01 6.44
N MET A 312 -5.12 12.91 5.71
CA MET A 312 -4.05 12.26 4.97
C MET A 312 -3.66 13.13 3.77
N LEU A 313 -4.63 13.58 2.96
CA LEU A 313 -4.35 14.47 1.83
C LEU A 313 -3.63 15.76 2.27
N SER A 314 -4.06 16.37 3.37
CA SER A 314 -3.36 17.55 3.91
C SER A 314 -1.91 17.25 4.33
N LEU A 315 -1.64 16.05 4.87
CA LEU A 315 -0.28 15.61 5.16
C LEU A 315 0.55 15.40 3.88
N LEU A 316 -0.03 14.74 2.87
CA LEU A 316 0.62 14.51 1.58
C LEU A 316 0.95 15.83 0.87
N SER A 317 0.01 16.80 0.86
CA SER A 317 0.26 18.13 0.31
C SER A 317 1.33 18.90 1.09
N LYS A 318 1.45 18.72 2.41
CA LYS A 318 2.55 19.31 3.18
C LYS A 318 3.91 18.73 2.80
N ILE A 319 3.98 17.42 2.57
CA ILE A 319 5.21 16.74 2.14
C ILE A 319 5.60 17.23 0.75
N ARG A 320 4.68 17.22 -0.23
CA ARG A 320 4.94 17.72 -1.58
C ARG A 320 5.39 19.18 -1.60
N CYS A 321 4.80 20.04 -0.78
CA CYS A 321 5.23 21.44 -0.69
C CYS A 321 6.56 21.64 0.04
N ALA A 322 7.00 20.68 0.85
CA ALA A 322 8.33 20.70 1.45
C ALA A 322 9.40 20.30 0.42
N SER A 323 9.12 19.31 -0.44
CA SER A 323 10.05 18.87 -1.49
C SER A 323 10.01 19.73 -2.75
N ASN A 324 8.87 20.33 -3.08
CA ASN A 324 8.68 21.27 -4.19
C ASN A 324 7.84 22.49 -3.78
N PRO A 325 8.45 23.49 -3.10
CA PRO A 325 7.74 24.70 -2.66
C PRO A 325 7.17 25.56 -3.80
N GLY A 326 7.67 25.38 -5.03
CA GLY A 326 7.23 26.11 -6.22
C GLY A 326 5.98 25.54 -6.90
N ALA A 327 5.46 24.40 -6.45
CA ALA A 327 4.27 23.79 -7.03
C ALA A 327 3.03 24.69 -6.84
N SER A 328 2.17 24.74 -7.85
CA SER A 328 0.95 25.57 -7.85
C SER A 328 0.02 25.28 -6.67
N GLU A 329 -0.03 24.04 -6.21
CA GLU A 329 -0.86 23.63 -5.07
C GLU A 329 -0.48 24.31 -3.76
N CYS A 330 0.78 24.74 -3.61
CA CYS A 330 1.32 25.22 -2.33
C CYS A 330 0.83 26.62 -1.97
N THR A 331 0.32 27.36 -2.95
CA THR A 331 -0.27 28.70 -2.80
C THR A 331 -1.75 28.73 -3.15
N ALA A 332 -2.34 27.61 -3.58
CA ALA A 332 -3.74 27.52 -3.92
C ALA A 332 -4.63 27.75 -2.69
N GLU A 333 -5.70 28.55 -2.84
CA GLU A 333 -6.67 28.79 -1.77
C GLU A 333 -7.39 27.50 -1.34
N ASN A 334 -7.63 26.59 -2.30
CA ASN A 334 -8.27 25.29 -2.09
C ASN A 334 -7.26 24.15 -1.91
N ARG A 335 -6.21 24.38 -1.11
CA ARG A 335 -5.24 23.34 -0.77
C ARG A 335 -5.91 22.13 -0.09
N GLU A 336 -5.33 20.95 -0.30
CA GLU A 336 -5.80 19.68 0.27
C GLU A 336 -5.89 19.63 1.80
#